data_AF-A0A8J7IQZ6-F1
#
_entry.id   AF-A0A8J7IQZ6-F1
#
_cell.length_a   1.000
_cell.length_b   1.000
_cell.length_c   1.000
_cell.angle_alpha   90.00
_cell.angle_beta   90.00
_cell.angle_gamma   90.00
#
_symmetry.space_group_name_H-M   'P 1'
#
loop_
_entity.id
_entity.type
_entity.pdbx_description
1 polymer ?
#
loop_
_entity_poly.entity_id
_entity_poly.type
_entity_poly.pdbx_seq_one_letter_code
_entity_poly.pdbx_strand_id
1 'polypeptide(L)' 'MTTAVVLEKDRPYLILWRDNFDGDVAIKLYDGEKLVQNISDSTASDGIFEWTPYIPLKKGYSVRISQKDRKIFGQL' A
#
# COMPACT_ATOMS: atom_id res chain seq x y z
N MET A 1 10.88 20.52 -14.91
CA MET A 1 9.93 20.47 -13.77
C MET A 1 9.44 19.04 -13.69
N THR A 2 9.74 18.31 -12.61
CA THR A 2 9.29 16.93 -12.44
C THR A 2 7.87 16.97 -11.91
N THR A 3 6.88 16.70 -12.75
CA THR A 3 5.48 16.63 -12.34
C THR A 3 5.32 15.44 -11.41
N ALA A 4 5.23 15.68 -10.10
CA ALA A 4 4.87 14.63 -9.16
C ALA A 4 3.45 14.18 -9.50
N VAL A 5 3.26 12.86 -9.65
CA VAL A 5 1.93 12.29 -9.94
C VAL A 5 1.01 12.62 -8.77
N VAL A 6 -0.06 13.36 -9.03
CA VAL A 6 -1.16 13.62 -8.10
C VAL A 6 -2.24 12.59 -8.42
N LEU A 7 -2.61 11.74 -7.46
CA LEU A 7 -3.77 10.87 -7.63
C LEU A 7 -5.03 11.64 -7.21
N GLU A 8 -5.98 11.72 -8.12
CA GLU A 8 -7.29 12.35 -7.92
C GLU A 8 -8.18 11.52 -6.99
N LYS A 9 -8.98 12.23 -6.19
CA LYS A 9 -10.04 11.63 -5.38
C LYS A 9 -11.08 10.93 -6.27
N ASP A 10 -11.64 9.84 -5.78
CA ASP A 10 -12.74 9.06 -6.37
C ASP A 10 -12.46 8.50 -7.76
N ARG A 11 -11.18 8.42 -8.15
CA ARG A 11 -10.72 7.80 -9.40
C ARG A 11 -10.00 6.48 -9.08
N PRO A 12 -10.29 5.36 -9.78
CA PRO A 12 -9.61 4.10 -9.53
C PRO A 12 -8.16 4.13 -10.05
N TYR A 13 -7.26 3.51 -9.29
CA TYR A 13 -5.85 3.31 -9.63
C TYR A 13 -5.42 1.89 -9.30
N LEU A 14 -4.49 1.36 -10.08
CA LEU A 14 -3.84 0.08 -9.79
C LEU A 14 -2.58 0.33 -8.96
N ILE A 15 -2.53 -0.31 -7.80
CA ILE A 15 -1.32 -0.49 -7.01
C ILE A 15 -0.67 -1.77 -7.52
N LEU A 16 0.54 -1.65 -8.05
CA LEU A 16 1.31 -2.78 -8.58
C LEU A 16 2.56 -2.99 -7.74
N TRP A 17 2.84 -4.24 -7.40
CA TRP A 17 4.06 -4.60 -6.69
C TRP A 17 4.60 -5.95 -7.14
N ARG A 18 5.84 -6.22 -6.73
CA ARG A 18 6.46 -7.54 -6.84
C ARG A 18 7.08 -7.86 -5.51
N ASP A 19 6.90 -9.09 -5.07
CA ASP A 19 7.56 -9.64 -3.90
C ASP A 19 7.85 -11.12 -4.11
N ASN A 20 8.41 -11.73 -3.08
CA ASN A 20 8.73 -13.15 -2.99
C ASN A 20 8.07 -13.79 -1.76
N PHE A 21 6.94 -13.24 -1.30
CA PHE A 21 6.27 -13.67 -0.10
C PHE A 21 5.07 -14.54 -0.45
N ASP A 22 5.00 -15.71 0.18
CA ASP A 22 3.76 -16.48 0.22
C ASP A 22 2.84 -15.90 1.31
N GLY A 23 1.56 -15.69 0.97
CA GLY A 23 0.51 -15.26 1.91
C GLY A 23 -0.10 -13.89 1.59
N ASP A 24 -0.91 -13.38 2.53
CA ASP A 24 -1.58 -12.09 2.36
C ASP A 24 -0.68 -10.91 2.78
N VAL A 25 -0.89 -9.77 2.12
CA VAL A 25 -0.29 -8.49 2.46
C VAL A 25 -1.34 -7.50 2.98
N ALA A 26 -0.87 -6.54 3.77
CA ALA A 26 -1.59 -5.34 4.11
C ALA A 26 -1.08 -4.16 3.27
N ILE A 27 -2.00 -3.29 2.86
CA ILE A 27 -1.71 -2.08 2.07
C ILE A 27 -2.16 -0.87 2.87
N LYS A 28 -1.24 0.06 3.12
CA LYS A 28 -1.47 1.23 3.97
C LYS A 28 -0.98 2.51 3.32
N LEU A 29 -1.70 3.59 3.57
CA LEU A 29 -1.37 4.93 3.11
C LEU A 29 -0.74 5.74 4.25
N TYR A 30 0.38 6.38 3.96
CA TYR A 30 1.10 7.23 4.89
C TYR A 30 1.30 8.64 4.33
N ASP A 31 1.30 9.64 5.21
CA ASP A 31 1.81 10.99 4.96
C ASP A 31 3.06 11.18 5.83
N GLY A 32 4.24 11.09 5.20
CA GLY A 32 5.50 10.86 5.93
C GLY A 32 5.44 9.54 6.71
N GLU A 33 5.51 9.63 8.05
CA GLU A 33 5.40 8.47 8.96
C GLU A 33 4.01 8.30 9.58
N LYS A 34 3.09 9.24 9.35
CA LYS A 34 1.74 9.16 9.90
C LYS A 34 0.89 8.23 9.04
N LEU A 35 0.32 7.19 9.66
CA LEU A 35 -0.70 6.36 9.02
C LEU A 35 -1.97 7.20 8.77
N VAL A 36 -2.38 7.27 7.51
CA VAL A 36 -3.57 8.02 7.08
C VAL A 36 -4.75 7.09 6.85
N GLN A 37 -4.51 5.97 6.17
CA GLN A 37 -5.56 5.03 5.81
C GLN A 37 -5.02 3.60 5.80
N ASN A 38 -5.84 2.69 6.30
CA ASN A 38 -5.70 1.28 6.02
C ASN A 38 -6.46 0.97 4.72
N ILE A 39 -5.73 0.77 3.62
CA ILE A 39 -6.35 0.55 2.29
C ILE A 39 -6.88 -0.87 2.22
N SER A 40 -6.09 -1.84 2.70
CA SER A 40 -6.52 -3.22 2.90
C SER A 40 -5.74 -3.84 4.05
N ASP A 41 -6.45 -4.50 4.97
CA ASP A 41 -5.85 -5.26 6.07
C ASP A 41 -5.34 -6.65 5.65
N SER A 42 -5.88 -7.19 4.55
CA SER A 42 -5.53 -8.51 4.02
C SER A 42 -5.96 -8.57 2.56
N THR A 43 -5.00 -8.70 1.65
CA THR A 43 -5.24 -9.03 0.25
C THR A 43 -4.20 -10.05 -0.20
N ALA A 44 -4.54 -10.87 -1.18
CA ALA A 44 -3.61 -11.80 -1.78
C ALA A 44 -2.35 -11.06 -2.28
N SER A 45 -1.18 -11.67 -2.12
CA SER A 45 0.07 -11.14 -2.66
C SER A 45 0.26 -11.51 -4.13
N ASP A 46 -0.69 -11.11 -4.98
CA ASP A 46 -0.71 -11.41 -6.43
C ASP A 46 -0.12 -10.27 -7.29
N GLY A 47 0.40 -9.22 -6.65
CA GLY A 47 1.09 -8.12 -7.29
C GLY A 47 0.19 -7.01 -7.83
N ILE A 48 -1.12 -7.08 -7.59
CA ILE A 48 -2.10 -6.09 -8.07
C ILE A 48 -3.22 -5.81 -7.07
N PHE A 49 -3.58 -4.54 -6.91
CA PHE A 49 -4.74 -4.14 -6.11
C PHE A 49 -5.37 -2.88 -6.68
N GLU A 50 -6.67 -2.89 -6.95
CA GLU A 50 -7.40 -1.70 -7.36
C GLU A 50 -7.82 -0.89 -6.14
N TRP A 51 -7.46 0.40 -6.14
CA TRP A 51 -7.77 1.31 -5.06
C TRP A 51 -8.39 2.61 -5.60
N THR A 52 -9.49 3.02 -4.97
CA THR A 52 -10.11 4.32 -5.18
C THR A 52 -9.91 5.20 -3.94
N PRO A 53 -9.05 6.23 -3.99
CA PRO A 53 -8.77 7.08 -2.85
C PRO A 53 -9.91 8.05 -2.60
N TYR A 54 -10.34 8.18 -1.34
CA TYR A 54 -11.40 9.12 -0.94
C TYR A 54 -10.87 10.56 -0.70
N ILE A 55 -9.57 10.78 -0.89
CA ILE A 55 -8.87 12.06 -0.77
C ILE A 55 -7.89 12.24 -1.93
N PRO A 56 -7.62 13.48 -2.39
CA PRO A 56 -6.57 13.72 -3.38
C PRO A 56 -5.19 13.51 -2.76
N LEU A 57 -4.34 12.75 -3.42
CA LEU A 57 -2.99 12.43 -2.95
C LEU A 57 -1.99 13.39 -3.56
N LYS A 58 -1.25 14.07 -2.69
CA LYS A 58 -0.22 15.04 -3.07
C LYS A 58 1.17 14.44 -2.88
N LYS A 59 2.20 15.17 -3.28
CA LYS A 59 3.58 14.83 -2.96
C LYS A 59 3.76 14.69 -1.44
N GLY A 60 4.39 13.60 -0.99
CA GLY A 60 4.60 13.27 0.43
C GLY A 60 3.83 12.06 0.90
N TYR A 61 2.73 11.71 0.21
CA TYR A 61 2.04 10.46 0.46
C TYR A 61 2.83 9.25 -0.06
N SER A 62 2.76 8.14 0.67
CA SER A 62 3.35 6.86 0.27
C SER A 62 2.41 5.70 0.55
N VAL A 63 2.32 4.78 -0.40
CA VAL A 63 1.68 3.47 -0.21
C VAL A 63 2.75 2.50 0.28
N ARG A 64 2.50 1.86 1.42
CA ARG A 64 3.37 0.83 1.99
C ARG A 64 2.64 -0.51 1.96
N ILE A 65 3.33 -1.53 1.47
CA ILE A 65 2.85 -2.90 1.36
C ILE A 65 3.71 -3.74 2.30
N SER A 66 3.08 -4.53 3.16
CA SER A 66 3.78 -5.34 4.15
C SER A 66 3.09 -6.68 4.33
N GLN A 67 3.86 -7.75 4.43
CA GLN A 67 3.32 -9.07 4.77
C GLN A 67 2.60 -9.01 6.12
N LYS A 68 1.45 -9.66 6.22
CA LYS A 68 0.71 -9.76 7.48
C LYS A 68 1.50 -10.65 8.44
N ASP A 69 2.06 -10.04 9.49
CA ASP A 69 2.74 -10.66 10.62
C ASP A 69 3.50 -11.96 10.30
N ARG A 70 4.72 -11.84 9.75
CA ARG A 70 5.72 -12.89 9.97
C ARG A 70 6.05 -12.92 11.47
N LYS A 71 5.31 -13.70 12.25
CA LYS A 71 5.81 -14.18 13.55
C LYS A 71 6.91 -15.18 13.24
N ILE A 72 8.14 -14.68 13.12
CA ILE A 72 9.31 -15.53 13.00
C ILE A 72 9.56 -16.13 14.39
N PHE A 73 8.98 -17.31 14.65
CA PHE A 73 9.39 -18.13 15.78
C PHE A 73 10.61 -18.94 15.33
N GLY A 74 11.80 -18.44 15.63
CA GLY A 74 13.04 -19.21 15.56
C GLY A 74 13.51 -19.52 16.96
N GLN A 75 13.53 -20.79 17.36
CA GLN A 75 14.34 -21.25 18.49
C GLN A 75 15.69 -21.71 17.94
N LEU A 76 16.77 -21.26 18.60
CA LEU A 76 18.13 -21.76 18.40
C LEU A 76 18.26 -23.21 18.89
#